data_AF-S0NIK8-F1
#
_entry.id   AF-S0NIK8-F1
#
_cell.length_a   1.000
_cell.length_b   1.000
_cell.length_c   1.000
_cell.angle_alpha   90.00
_cell.angle_beta   90.00
_cell.angle_gamma   90.00
#
_symmetry.space_group_name_H-M   'P 1'
#
loop_
_entity.id
_entity.type
_entity.pdbx_description
1 polymer ?
#
loop_
_entity_poly.entity_id
_entity_poly.type
_entity_poly.pdbx_seq_one_letter_code
_entity_poly.pdbx_strand_id
1 'polypeptide(L)'
;MKSQQFVQHFLDVEVSKEAMPKAKLALLDYVSASLWARDSPELHQLKKAYSEQLVGDCVLIGDERTASSSFSALYNGFQAHLLDMDDTHGNVRGHPSAVLFSTFGRT
;
A
#
# COMPACT_ATOMS: atom_id res chain seq x y z
N MET A 1 -14.11 -21.85 11.57
CA MET A 1 -12.82 -22.29 11.00
C MET A 1 -11.71 -21.71 11.88
N LYS A 2 -10.69 -22.50 12.27
CA LYS A 2 -9.55 -21.97 13.05
C LYS A 2 -8.73 -21.04 12.14
N SER A 3 -8.22 -19.92 12.66
CA SER A 3 -7.50 -18.89 11.87
C SER A 3 -6.37 -19.46 11.00
N GLN A 4 -5.62 -20.43 11.53
CA GLN A 4 -4.55 -21.12 10.80
C GLN A 4 -5.07 -21.93 9.60
N GLN A 5 -6.23 -22.57 9.71
CA GLN A 5 -6.83 -23.33 8.60
C GLN A 5 -7.31 -22.40 7.48
N PHE A 6 -7.79 -21.20 7.84
CA PHE A 6 -8.18 -20.18 6.86
C PHE A 6 -6.98 -19.66 6.07
N VAL A 7 -5.89 -19.31 6.77
CA VAL A 7 -4.66 -18.82 6.13
C VAL A 7 -4.09 -19.87 5.19
N GLN A 8 -3.99 -21.12 5.65
CA GLN A 8 -3.49 -22.21 4.81
C GLN A 8 -4.35 -22.40 3.56
N HIS A 9 -5.67 -22.42 3.73
CA HIS A 9 -6.60 -22.51 2.60
C HIS A 9 -6.43 -21.37 1.59
N PHE A 10 -6.23 -20.14 2.06
CA PHE A 10 -6.00 -18.98 1.20
C PHE A 10 -4.68 -19.07 0.43
N LEU A 11 -3.62 -19.58 1.07
CA LEU A 11 -2.31 -19.77 0.42
C LEU A 11 -2.35 -20.88 -0.64
N ASP A 12 -3.17 -21.91 -0.42
CA ASP A 12 -3.29 -23.06 -1.33
C ASP A 12 -4.28 -22.83 -2.47
N VAL A 13 -5.08 -21.74 -2.42
CA VAL A 13 -6.10 -21.48 -3.44
C VAL A 13 -5.43 -21.10 -4.76
N GLU A 14 -5.86 -21.74 -5.85
CA GLU A 14 -5.41 -21.33 -7.17
C GLU A 14 -6.04 -19.98 -7.53
N VAL A 15 -5.20 -19.00 -7.85
CA VAL A 15 -5.68 -17.67 -8.23
C VAL A 15 -6.47 -17.77 -9.53
N SER A 16 -7.71 -17.30 -9.51
CA SER A 16 -8.57 -17.36 -10.69
C SER A 16 -7.98 -16.53 -11.84
N LYS A 17 -8.25 -16.97 -13.07
CA LYS A 17 -7.82 -16.25 -14.29
C LYS A 17 -8.37 -14.82 -14.37
N GLU A 18 -9.49 -14.54 -13.70
CA GLU A 18 -10.10 -13.21 -13.63
C GLU A 18 -9.51 -12.32 -12.53
N ALA A 19 -8.99 -12.92 -11.44
CA ALA A 19 -8.46 -12.16 -10.31
C ALA A 19 -7.12 -11.49 -10.65
N MET A 20 -6.24 -12.18 -11.38
CA MET A 20 -4.90 -11.67 -11.67
C MET A 20 -4.92 -10.37 -12.51
N PRO A 21 -5.71 -10.23 -13.59
CA PRO A 21 -5.83 -8.95 -14.30
C PRO A 21 -6.36 -7.81 -13.42
N LYS A 22 -7.34 -8.08 -12.55
CA LYS A 22 -7.90 -7.08 -11.62
C LYS A 22 -6.89 -6.63 -10.58
N ALA A 23 -6.11 -7.57 -10.02
CA ALA A 23 -5.04 -7.25 -9.07
C ALA A 23 -3.95 -6.37 -9.70
N LYS A 24 -3.58 -6.65 -10.96
CA LYS A 24 -2.63 -5.80 -11.71
C LYS A 24 -3.17 -4.40 -11.95
N LEU A 25 -4.44 -4.29 -12.30
CA LEU A 25 -5.10 -2.99 -12.48
C LEU A 25 -5.16 -2.21 -11.16
N ALA A 26 -5.54 -2.86 -10.06
CA ALA A 26 -5.57 -2.25 -8.74
C ALA A 26 -4.17 -1.79 -8.27
N LEU A 27 -3.12 -2.56 -8.58
CA LEU A 27 -1.74 -2.14 -8.29
C LEU A 27 -1.34 -0.92 -9.12
N LEU A 28 -1.69 -0.87 -10.40
CA LEU A 28 -1.43 0.29 -11.26
C LEU A 28 -2.18 1.53 -10.76
N ASP A 29 -3.44 1.38 -10.37
CA ASP A 29 -4.27 2.43 -9.78
C ASP A 29 -3.65 2.97 -8.48
N TYR A 30 -3.30 2.07 -7.55
CA TYR A 30 -2.62 2.40 -6.30
C TYR A 30 -1.34 3.23 -6.52
N VAL A 31 -0.44 2.77 -7.39
CA VAL A 31 0.81 3.50 -7.68
C VAL A 31 0.52 4.85 -8.34
N SER A 32 -0.50 4.93 -9.20
CA SER A 32 -0.89 6.18 -9.86
C SER A 32 -1.43 7.20 -8.86
N ALA A 33 -2.33 6.79 -7.96
CA ALA A 33 -2.87 7.63 -6.90
C ALA A 33 -1.75 8.12 -5.96
N SER A 34 -0.84 7.23 -5.56
CA SER A 34 0.31 7.61 -4.73
C SER A 34 1.23 8.63 -5.41
N LEU A 35 1.57 8.41 -6.69
CA LEU A 35 2.43 9.32 -7.44
C LEU A 35 1.79 10.69 -7.66
N TRP A 36 0.46 10.75 -7.80
CA TRP A 36 -0.27 12.02 -7.89
C TRP A 36 -0.14 12.85 -6.61
N ALA A 37 -0.07 12.19 -5.46
CA ALA A 37 0.05 12.80 -4.15
C ALA A 37 1.51 13.13 -3.74
N ARG A 38 2.53 12.75 -4.52
CA ARG A 38 3.95 12.73 -4.09
C ARG A 38 4.50 14.07 -3.57
N ASP A 39 4.00 15.17 -4.10
CA ASP A 39 4.46 16.53 -3.81
C ASP A 39 3.60 17.23 -2.73
N SER A 40 2.64 16.51 -2.12
CA SER A 40 1.75 17.05 -1.10
C SER A 40 2.49 17.42 0.19
N PRO A 41 2.21 18.60 0.79
CA PRO A 41 2.90 19.07 1.99
C PRO A 41 2.69 18.17 3.21
N GLU A 42 1.58 17.44 3.29
CA GLU A 42 1.26 16.49 4.34
C GLU A 42 2.28 15.35 4.40
N LEU A 43 2.78 14.89 3.24
CA LEU A 43 3.82 13.87 3.17
C LEU A 43 5.15 14.38 3.73
N HIS A 44 5.48 15.65 3.49
CA HIS A 44 6.66 16.27 4.08
C HIS A 44 6.53 16.35 5.61
N GLN A 45 5.37 16.75 6.11
CA GLN A 45 5.08 16.81 7.55
C GLN A 45 5.20 15.43 8.20
N LEU A 46 4.65 14.39 7.56
CA LEU A 46 4.73 13.02 8.04
C LEU A 46 6.19 12.54 8.14
N LYS A 47 7.00 12.75 7.09
CA LYS A 47 8.43 12.40 7.11
C LYS A 47 9.23 13.17 8.16
N LYS A 48 8.88 14.42 8.41
CA LYS A 48 9.51 15.23 9.46
C LYS A 48 9.16 14.69 10.86
N ALA A 49 7.91 14.30 11.08
CA ALA A 49 7.45 13.77 12.37
C ALA A 49 8.06 12.41 12.73
N TYR A 50 8.41 11.60 11.72
CA TYR A 50 9.00 10.26 11.87
C TYR A 50 10.41 10.18 11.25
N SER A 51 11.20 11.25 11.39
CA SER A 51 12.50 11.37 10.74
C SER A 51 13.48 10.24 11.10
N GLU A 52 13.37 9.69 12.31
CA GLU A 52 14.14 8.56 12.81
C GLU A 52 13.78 7.22 12.14
N GLN A 53 12.64 7.15 11.45
CA GLN A 53 12.18 5.98 10.70
C GLN A 53 12.62 5.98 9.22
N LEU A 54 13.29 7.06 8.77
CA LEU A 54 13.92 7.14 7.44
C LEU A 54 15.24 6.36 7.40
N VAL A 55 15.20 5.11 7.88
CA VAL A 55 16.32 4.19 7.98
C VAL A 55 15.87 2.82 7.49
N GLY A 56 16.67 2.17 6.66
CA GLY A 56 16.35 0.86 6.09
C GLY A 56 16.27 0.87 4.58
N ASP A 57 15.62 -0.15 4.02
CA ASP A 57 15.65 -0.47 2.60
C ASP A 57 14.27 -0.45 1.94
N CYS A 58 13.21 -0.10 2.68
CA CYS A 58 11.86 -0.12 2.14
C CYS A 58 11.53 1.18 1.38
N VAL A 59 10.93 1.04 0.21
CA VAL A 59 10.68 2.16 -0.72
C VAL A 59 9.57 3.08 -0.22
N LEU A 60 9.76 4.38 -0.40
CA LEU A 60 8.71 5.39 -0.32
C LEU A 60 8.31 5.78 -1.74
N ILE A 61 7.05 5.61 -2.13
CA ILE A 61 6.64 5.76 -3.54
C ILE A 61 6.86 7.21 -4.01
N GLY A 62 7.78 7.36 -4.97
CA GLY A 62 8.11 8.66 -5.56
C GLY A 62 9.01 9.57 -4.70
N ASP A 63 9.63 9.06 -3.62
CA ASP A 63 10.69 9.75 -2.87
C ASP A 63 12.04 9.05 -3.11
N GLU A 64 13.13 9.80 -3.01
CA GLU A 64 14.49 9.28 -3.19
C GLU A 64 15.01 8.53 -1.95
N ARG A 65 14.37 8.72 -0.79
CA ARG A 65 14.75 8.04 0.45
C ARG A 65 14.02 6.72 0.64
N THR A 66 14.65 5.85 1.41
CA THR A 66 14.07 4.63 1.94
C THR A 66 13.75 4.78 3.42
N ALA A 67 12.99 3.82 3.95
CA ALA A 67 12.50 3.82 5.32
C ALA A 67 12.46 2.42 5.94
N SER A 68 12.10 2.37 7.22
CA SER A 68 11.81 1.13 7.91
C SER A 68 10.55 0.51 7.31
N SER A 69 10.41 -0.81 7.39
CA SER A 69 9.25 -1.51 6.80
C SER A 69 7.91 -0.97 7.35
N SER A 70 7.83 -0.72 8.65
CA SER A 70 6.62 -0.17 9.27
C SER A 70 6.33 1.25 8.81
N PHE A 71 7.35 2.10 8.66
CA PHE A 71 7.13 3.48 8.24
C PHE A 71 6.88 3.61 6.75
N SER A 72 7.51 2.78 5.91
CA SER A 72 7.18 2.67 4.48
C SER A 72 5.71 2.30 4.29
N ALA A 73 5.18 1.34 5.06
CA ALA A 73 3.77 0.99 5.00
C ALA A 73 2.85 2.14 5.44
N LEU A 74 3.16 2.82 6.55
CA LEU A 74 2.41 4.00 6.99
C LEU A 74 2.41 5.11 5.92
N TYR A 75 3.59 5.44 5.42
CA TYR A 75 3.78 6.52 4.44
C TYR A 75 3.07 6.21 3.12
N ASN A 76 3.31 5.04 2.53
CA ASN A 76 2.75 4.68 1.24
C ASN A 76 1.23 4.48 1.30
N GLY A 77 0.69 3.99 2.42
CA GLY A 77 -0.75 3.88 2.63
C GLY A 77 -1.41 5.24 2.79
N PHE A 78 -0.82 6.12 3.60
CA PHE A 78 -1.29 7.50 3.75
C PHE A 78 -1.23 8.25 2.42
N GLN A 79 -0.14 8.11 1.67
CA GLN A 79 0.06 8.74 0.37
C GLN A 79 -0.98 8.31 -0.67
N ALA A 80 -1.26 7.01 -0.77
CA ALA A 80 -2.24 6.49 -1.72
C ALA A 80 -3.65 7.07 -1.49
N HIS A 81 -4.04 7.19 -0.22
CA HIS A 81 -5.37 7.64 0.16
C HIS A 81 -5.49 9.17 0.33
N LEU A 82 -4.38 9.91 0.30
CA LEU A 82 -4.33 11.33 0.65
C LEU A 82 -5.29 12.22 -0.15
N LEU A 83 -5.54 11.86 -1.41
CA LEU A 83 -6.34 12.66 -2.35
C LEU A 83 -7.72 12.04 -2.65
N ASP A 84 -8.10 10.97 -1.96
CA ASP A 84 -9.34 10.20 -2.23
C ASP A 84 -9.46 9.71 -3.69
N MET A 85 -8.31 9.45 -4.34
CA MET A 85 -8.23 8.98 -5.73
C MET A 85 -8.00 7.47 -5.85
N ASP A 86 -7.75 6.79 -4.75
CA ASP A 86 -7.52 5.35 -4.70
C ASP A 86 -8.83 4.55 -4.78
N ASP A 87 -8.71 3.27 -5.13
CA ASP A 87 -9.85 2.39 -5.32
C ASP A 87 -10.77 2.23 -4.09
N THR A 88 -11.99 1.78 -4.36
CA THR A 88 -12.96 1.39 -3.33
C THR A 88 -13.48 -0.01 -3.59
N HIS A 89 -13.96 -0.68 -2.54
CA HIS A 89 -14.61 -1.98 -2.67
C HIS A 89 -15.89 -2.09 -1.84
N GLY A 90 -17.01 -2.39 -2.49
CA GLY A 90 -18.35 -2.37 -1.88
C GLY A 90 -18.52 -3.26 -0.65
N ASN A 91 -17.92 -4.45 -0.65
CA ASN A 91 -17.99 -5.37 0.52
C ASN A 91 -17.13 -4.91 1.70
N VAL A 92 -16.04 -4.17 1.44
CA VAL A 92 -15.19 -3.58 2.49
C VAL A 92 -15.81 -2.28 2.99
N ARG A 93 -16.54 -1.57 2.12
CA ARG A 93 -17.04 -0.20 2.33
C ARG A 93 -15.88 0.74 2.68
N GLY A 94 -14.78 0.62 1.94
CA GLY A 94 -13.56 1.39 2.12
C GLY A 94 -12.56 1.18 0.99
N HIS A 95 -11.30 1.53 1.27
CA HIS A 95 -10.20 1.62 0.31
C HIS A 95 -9.17 0.50 0.54
N PRO A 96 -9.37 -0.70 -0.02
CA PRO A 96 -8.56 -1.86 0.34
C PRO A 96 -7.12 -1.78 -0.20
N SER A 97 -6.91 -1.24 -1.40
CA SER A 97 -5.59 -1.27 -2.05
C SER A 97 -4.57 -0.38 -1.33
N ALA A 98 -4.99 0.78 -0.80
CA ALA A 98 -4.13 1.63 0.02
C ALA A 98 -3.58 0.92 1.28
N VAL A 99 -4.37 0.00 1.85
CA VAL A 99 -3.96 -0.78 3.03
C VAL A 99 -3.12 -2.00 2.63
N LEU A 100 -3.54 -2.75 1.61
CA LEU A 100 -2.88 -4.01 1.25
C LEU A 100 -1.53 -3.77 0.58
N PHE A 101 -1.47 -2.94 -0.46
CA PHE A 101 -0.25 -2.75 -1.25
C PHE A 101 0.83 -1.96 -0.51
N SER A 102 0.45 -1.09 0.43
CA SER A 102 1.42 -0.36 1.24
C SER A 102 2.28 -1.27 2.12
N THR A 103 1.81 -2.49 2.42
CA THR A 103 2.60 -3.48 3.17
C THR A 103 3.70 -4.14 2.34
N PHE A 104 3.70 -3.98 1.02
CA PHE A 104 4.73 -4.52 0.14
C PHE A 104 5.97 -3.61 0.16
N GLY A 105 6.75 -3.74 1.23
CA GLY A 105 7.85 -2.81 1.51
C GLY A 105 9.16 -3.11 0.78
N ARG A 106 9.34 -4.29 0.20
CA ARG A 106 10.61 -4.72 -0.42
C ARG A 106 10.40 -5.09 -1.88
N THR A 107 11.11 -4.41 -2.77
CA THR A 107 11.38 -4.87 -4.14
C THR A 107 12.60 -5.76 -4.17
#